data_AF-A0A165YMF5-F1
#
_entry.id   AF-A0A165YMF5-F1
#
_cell.length_a   1.000
_cell.length_b   1.000
_cell.length_c   1.000
_cell.angle_alpha   90.00
_cell.angle_beta   90.00
_cell.angle_gamma   90.00
#
_symmetry.space_group_name_H-M   'P 1'
#
loop_
_entity.id
_entity.type
_entity.pdbx_description
1 polymer ?
#
loop_
_entity_poly.entity_id
_entity_poly.type
_entity_poly.pdbx_seq_one_letter_code
_entity_poly.pdbx_strand_id
1 'polypeptide(L)'
;QTDSPSAALPPGEERSEQFVLEVSEYFERLDAIHGNIRTAIAHIRKARIAPSTINAPPLGFVPPSFGVGLPEADASIAQGFQECRVERDAWKSIYEALIEKK
;
A
#
# COMPACT_ATOMS: atom_id res chain seq x y z
N GLN A 1 39.82 -1.39 31.68
CA GLN A 1 39.12 -0.55 30.69
C GLN A 1 38.33 -1.48 29.79
N THR A 2 37.00 -1.42 29.82
CA THR A 2 36.12 -2.37 29.09
C THR A 2 35.42 -1.66 27.94
N ASP A 3 36.18 -1.23 26.95
CA ASP A 3 35.64 -0.92 25.64
C ASP A 3 36.12 -1.95 24.63
N SER A 4 35.17 -2.44 23.83
CA SER A 4 35.47 -3.18 22.62
C SER A 4 36.05 -2.21 21.58
N PRO A 5 37.06 -2.62 20.78
CA PRO A 5 37.66 -1.77 19.75
C PRO A 5 36.71 -1.43 18.59
N SER A 6 35.48 -1.96 18.60
CA SER A 6 34.42 -1.68 17.63
C SER A 6 33.34 -0.73 18.20
N ALA A 7 33.58 -0.09 19.35
CA ALA A 7 32.63 0.85 19.93
C ALA A 7 32.38 2.01 18.96
N ALA A 8 31.11 2.25 18.63
CA ALA A 8 30.67 3.30 17.70
C ALA A 8 30.94 4.72 18.21
N LEU A 9 31.21 4.86 19.52
CA LEU A 9 31.41 6.14 20.19
C LEU A 9 32.91 6.44 20.35
N PRO A 10 33.38 7.63 19.96
CA PRO A 10 34.77 8.05 20.13
C PRO A 10 35.15 8.12 21.62
N PRO A 11 36.40 7.79 21.96
CA PRO A 11 36.89 7.88 23.34
C PRO A 11 37.10 9.34 23.75
N GLY A 12 36.77 9.70 25.00
CA GLY A 12 37.04 11.05 25.56
C GLY A 12 35.88 11.61 26.38
N GLU A 13 35.97 12.89 26.75
CA GLU A 13 34.93 13.61 27.52
C GLU A 13 33.63 13.75 26.72
N GLU A 14 33.74 13.94 25.39
CA GLU A 14 32.63 14.04 24.44
C GLU A 14 31.78 12.77 24.32
N ARG A 15 32.29 11.63 24.81
CA ARG A 15 31.58 10.34 24.77
C ARG A 15 30.26 10.38 25.54
N SER A 16 30.25 11.09 26.66
CA SER A 16 29.06 11.18 27.52
C SER A 16 27.93 11.92 26.82
N GLU A 17 28.25 13.01 26.11
CA GLU A 17 27.29 13.79 25.34
C GLU A 17 26.79 13.01 24.11
N GLN A 18 27.69 12.35 23.38
CA GLN A 18 27.32 11.55 22.22
C GLN A 18 26.48 10.32 22.59
N PHE A 19 26.77 9.68 23.72
CA PHE A 19 25.95 8.59 24.25
C PHE A 19 24.52 9.05 24.54
N VAL A 20 24.36 10.23 25.14
CA VAL A 20 23.02 10.79 25.41
C VAL A 20 22.26 11.00 24.10
N LEU A 21 22.91 11.56 23.07
CA LEU A 21 22.29 11.76 21.76
C LEU A 21 21.84 10.44 21.12
N GLU A 22 22.72 9.43 21.09
CA GLU A 22 22.41 8.12 20.48
C GLU A 22 21.26 7.41 21.21
N VAL A 23 21.27 7.45 22.54
CA VAL A 23 20.21 6.86 23.36
C VAL A 23 18.89 7.60 23.16
N SER A 24 18.91 8.93 23.11
CA SER A 24 17.72 9.74 22.82
C SER A 24 17.14 9.38 21.45
N GLU A 25 17.95 9.33 20.40
CA GLU A 25 17.51 8.93 19.05
C GLU A 25 16.93 7.52 19.03
N TYR A 26 17.57 6.57 19.72
CA TYR A 26 17.09 5.19 19.83
C TYR A 26 15.68 5.13 20.45
N PHE A 27 15.44 5.85 21.55
CA PHE A 27 14.14 5.86 22.21
C PHE A 27 13.07 6.62 21.41
N GLU A 28 13.42 7.72 20.74
CA GLU A 28 12.52 8.42 19.82
C GLU A 28 12.08 7.50 18.67
N ARG A 29 13.02 6.76 18.08
CA ARG A 29 12.73 5.78 17.03
C ARG A 29 11.84 4.65 17.53
N LEU A 30 12.10 4.14 18.74
CA LEU A 30 11.25 3.13 19.36
C LEU A 30 9.82 3.64 19.62
N ASP A 31 9.66 4.87 20.10
CA ASP A 31 8.35 5.45 20.36
C ASP A 31 7.56 5.64 19.05
N ALA A 32 8.24 6.09 17.98
CA ALA A 32 7.64 6.18 16.65
C ALA A 32 7.17 4.82 16.12
N ILE A 33 7.99 3.77 16.22
CA ILE A 33 7.62 2.40 15.81
C ILE A 33 6.41 1.92 16.61
N HIS A 34 6.43 2.14 17.93
CA HIS A 34 5.35 1.74 18.81
C HIS A 34 4.03 2.46 18.49
N GLY A 35 4.09 3.76 18.22
CA GLY A 35 2.95 4.56 17.76
C GLY A 35 2.36 4.06 16.45
N ASN A 36 3.23 3.70 15.49
CA ASN A 36 2.81 3.16 14.19
C ASN A 36 2.14 1.79 14.34
N ILE A 37 2.67 0.90 15.18
CA ILE A 37 2.05 -0.42 15.44
C ILE A 37 0.67 -0.25 16.06
N ARG A 38 0.52 0.63 17.07
CA ARG A 38 -0.78 0.89 17.70
C ARG A 38 -1.80 1.44 16.69
N THR A 39 -1.37 2.37 15.84
CA THR A 39 -2.20 2.94 14.77
C THR A 39 -2.62 1.87 13.75
N ALA A 40 -1.67 1.04 13.29
CA ALA A 40 -1.94 -0.04 12.35
C ALA A 40 -2.94 -1.06 12.93
N ILE A 41 -2.80 -1.44 14.20
CA ILE A 41 -3.74 -2.35 14.88
C ILE A 41 -5.13 -1.71 14.98
N ALA A 42 -5.22 -0.42 15.30
CA ALA A 42 -6.49 0.30 15.33
C ALA A 42 -7.16 0.31 13.95
N HIS A 43 -6.38 0.55 12.88
CA HIS A 43 -6.87 0.49 11.50
C HIS A 43 -7.37 -0.92 11.13
N ILE A 44 -6.64 -1.98 11.49
CA ILE A 44 -7.07 -3.37 11.26
C ILE A 44 -8.38 -3.66 11.99
N ARG A 45 -8.51 -3.22 13.25
CA ARG A 45 -9.75 -3.40 14.02
C ARG A 45 -10.93 -2.65 13.40
N LYS A 46 -10.71 -1.43 12.90
CA LYS A 46 -11.73 -0.64 12.19
C LYS A 46 -12.12 -1.25 10.85
N ALA A 47 -11.14 -1.77 10.10
CA ALA A 47 -11.36 -2.44 8.81
C ALA A 47 -12.02 -3.81 8.97
N ARG A 48 -12.08 -4.36 10.20
CA ARG A 48 -12.68 -5.66 10.46
C ARG A 48 -14.20 -5.58 10.30
N ILE A 49 -14.67 -6.04 9.15
CA ILE A 49 -16.08 -6.35 8.90
C ILE A 49 -16.40 -7.61 9.70
N ALA A 50 -17.39 -7.56 10.60
CA ALA A 50 -17.78 -8.73 11.37
C ALA A 50 -18.33 -9.80 10.40
N PRO A 51 -18.03 -11.11 10.59
CA PRO A 51 -18.56 -12.15 9.71
C PRO A 51 -20.09 -12.14 9.65
N SER A 52 -20.74 -11.76 10.76
CA SER A 52 -22.20 -11.57 10.85
C SER A 52 -22.76 -10.43 10.00
N THR A 53 -21.92 -9.48 9.58
CA THR A 53 -22.31 -8.41 8.65
C THR A 53 -22.14 -8.82 7.19
N ILE A 54 -21.53 -9.97 6.91
CA ILE A 54 -21.47 -10.56 5.57
C ILE A 54 -22.76 -11.35 5.36
N ASN A 55 -23.75 -10.72 4.75
CA ASN A 55 -24.95 -11.41 4.34
C ASN A 55 -24.63 -12.31 3.15
N ALA A 56 -24.94 -13.60 3.29
CA ALA A 56 -24.89 -14.51 2.16
C ALA A 56 -25.88 -14.01 1.09
N PRO A 57 -25.49 -14.02 -0.19
CA PRO A 57 -26.41 -13.69 -1.25
C PRO A 57 -27.59 -14.68 -1.24
N PRO A 58 -28.77 -14.27 -1.71
CA PRO A 58 -29.94 -15.15 -1.77
C PRO A 58 -29.65 -16.47 -2.49
N LEU A 59 -30.37 -17.53 -2.11
CA LEU A 59 -30.31 -18.82 -2.80
C LEU A 59 -30.61 -18.60 -4.30
N GLY A 60 -29.71 -19.07 -5.18
CA GLY A 60 -29.81 -18.88 -6.62
C GLY A 60 -29.21 -17.56 -7.16
N PHE A 61 -28.50 -16.80 -6.32
CA PHE A 61 -27.78 -15.61 -6.78
C PHE A 61 -26.65 -15.97 -7.75
N VAL A 62 -26.79 -15.53 -8.99
CA VAL A 62 -25.73 -15.54 -10.00
C VAL A 62 -25.14 -14.13 -10.02
N PRO A 63 -23.84 -13.93 -9.71
CA PRO A 63 -23.26 -12.60 -9.77
C PRO A 63 -23.34 -12.08 -11.21
N PRO A 64 -23.71 -10.80 -11.42
CA PRO A 64 -23.54 -10.18 -12.72
C PRO A 64 -22.07 -10.28 -13.09
N SER A 65 -21.78 -10.84 -14.25
CA SER A 65 -20.41 -11.00 -14.69
C SER A 65 -19.90 -9.61 -15.03
N PHE A 66 -19.15 -8.92 -14.17
CA PHE A 66 -18.43 -7.67 -14.49
C PHE A 66 -16.99 -8.06 -14.92
N GLY A 67 -16.31 -7.29 -15.77
CA GLY A 67 -14.94 -7.51 -16.31
C GLY A 67 -14.64 -8.49 -17.49
N VAL A 68 -15.45 -9.52 -17.81
CA VAL A 68 -15.13 -10.70 -18.69
C VAL A 68 -16.16 -11.28 -19.74
N GLY A 69 -16.66 -10.52 -20.70
CA GLY A 69 -17.90 -10.70 -21.46
C GLY A 69 -17.88 -9.90 -22.75
N LEU A 70 -18.18 -10.58 -23.86
CA LEU A 70 -17.96 -10.06 -25.19
C LEU A 70 -18.82 -8.82 -25.43
N PRO A 71 -18.31 -7.75 -26.05
CA PRO A 71 -19.17 -6.76 -26.66
C PRO A 71 -19.98 -7.44 -27.79
N GLU A 72 -21.08 -8.10 -27.47
CA GLU A 72 -22.22 -8.22 -28.36
C GLU A 72 -22.59 -6.81 -28.86
N ALA A 73 -23.36 -6.72 -29.95
CA ALA A 73 -24.01 -5.44 -30.29
C ALA A 73 -24.77 -4.86 -29.07
N ASP A 74 -25.17 -5.73 -28.14
CA ASP A 74 -25.59 -5.48 -26.75
C ASP A 74 -24.71 -6.27 -25.73
N ALA A 75 -23.44 -5.90 -25.56
CA ALA A 75 -22.39 -6.52 -24.70
C ALA A 75 -22.79 -7.52 -23.58
N SER A 76 -22.26 -8.75 -23.66
CA SER A 76 -22.13 -9.71 -22.56
C SER A 76 -21.40 -9.05 -21.39
N ILE A 77 -21.98 -9.24 -20.21
CA ILE A 77 -22.04 -8.31 -19.06
C ILE A 77 -20.67 -7.92 -18.51
N ALA A 78 -19.65 -8.64 -18.96
CA ALA A 78 -18.41 -8.78 -18.28
C ALA A 78 -17.33 -7.90 -18.92
N GLN A 79 -16.87 -8.00 -20.15
CA GLN A 79 -15.70 -7.27 -20.63
C GLN A 79 -16.35 -5.98 -21.03
N GLY A 80 -16.34 -5.13 -20.03
CA GLY A 80 -17.06 -3.93 -20.05
C GLY A 80 -16.49 -3.18 -21.21
N PHE A 81 -17.38 -2.40 -21.75
CA PHE A 81 -17.03 -1.12 -22.30
C PHE A 81 -15.87 -0.39 -21.58
N GLN A 82 -15.68 -0.61 -20.27
CA GLN A 82 -14.57 -0.05 -19.50
C GLN A 82 -13.20 -0.56 -19.95
N GLU A 83 -13.05 -1.87 -20.03
CA GLU A 83 -11.83 -2.48 -20.53
C GLU A 83 -11.57 -2.03 -21.98
N CYS A 84 -12.63 -2.00 -22.83
CA CYS A 84 -12.52 -1.54 -24.22
C CYS A 84 -12.14 -0.05 -24.35
N ARG A 85 -12.58 0.81 -23.42
CA ARG A 85 -12.27 2.24 -23.44
C ARG A 85 -10.87 2.55 -23.00
N VAL A 86 -10.44 1.90 -21.91
CA VAL A 86 -9.08 2.04 -21.41
C VAL A 86 -8.10 1.63 -22.52
N GLU A 87 -8.41 0.55 -23.21
CA GLU A 87 -7.65 0.10 -24.37
C GLU A 87 -7.64 1.14 -25.49
N ARG A 88 -8.82 1.63 -25.92
CA ARG A 88 -8.90 2.63 -27.00
C ARG A 88 -8.11 3.91 -26.69
N ASP A 89 -8.20 4.43 -25.47
CA ASP A 89 -7.59 5.70 -25.11
C ASP A 89 -6.07 5.56 -24.97
N ALA A 90 -5.58 4.40 -24.52
CA ALA A 90 -4.17 4.06 -24.57
C ALA A 90 -3.63 4.08 -26.02
N TRP A 91 -4.37 3.48 -26.96
CA TRP A 91 -3.97 3.48 -28.38
C TRP A 91 -3.89 4.88 -28.99
N LYS A 92 -4.84 5.76 -28.67
CA LYS A 92 -4.82 7.15 -29.14
C LYS A 92 -3.62 7.91 -28.60
N SER A 93 -3.34 7.77 -27.31
CA SER A 93 -2.21 8.46 -26.67
C SER A 93 -0.87 8.05 -27.30
N ILE A 94 -0.70 6.76 -27.62
CA ILE A 94 0.51 6.27 -28.28
C ILE A 94 0.64 6.85 -29.69
N TYR A 95 -0.46 6.88 -30.44
CA TYR A 95 -0.48 7.45 -31.79
C TYR A 95 -0.11 8.94 -31.78
N GLU A 96 -0.68 9.71 -30.85
CA GLU A 96 -0.34 11.13 -30.65
C GLU A 96 1.15 11.31 -30.31
N ALA A 97 1.67 10.51 -29.37
CA ALA A 97 3.08 10.56 -28.98
C ALA A 97 4.05 10.21 -30.14
N LEU A 98 3.63 9.37 -31.08
CA LEU A 98 4.43 9.00 -32.26
C LEU A 98 4.38 10.06 -33.36
N ILE A 99 3.26 10.78 -33.50
CA ILE A 99 3.16 11.92 -34.41
C ILE A 99 3.97 13.10 -33.89
N GLU A 100 3.93 13.37 -32.59
CA GLU A 100 4.64 14.50 -31.97
C GLU A 100 6.17 14.38 -32.08
N LYS A 101 6.71 13.16 -32.19
CA LYS A 101 8.15 12.89 -32.31
C LYS A 101 8.72 12.92 -33.74
N LYS A 102 7.96 13.43 -34.71
CA LYS A 102 8.39 13.58 -36.11
C LYS A 102 8.44 15.05 -36.51
#